data_AF-A0A2G5III0-F1
#
_entry.id   AF-A0A2G5III0-F1
#
_cell.length_a   1.000
_cell.length_b   1.000
_cell.length_c   1.000
_cell.angle_alpha   90.00
_cell.angle_beta   90.00
_cell.angle_gamma   90.00
#
_symmetry.space_group_name_H-M   'P 1'
#
loop_
_entity.id
_entity.type
_entity.pdbx_description
1 polymer ?
#
loop_
_entity_poly.entity_id
_entity_poly.type
_entity_poly.pdbx_seq_one_letter_code
_entity_poly.pdbx_strand_id
1 'polypeptide(L)'
;MPSIVQELSGHRDLGGLRTVVECPFKATVLREGPAQDSGPGASWLAYLCPVHVVDLDGWPGATDHADNGTMPCGTVLDYRSGEQLLQSHADLWLTPLTGVDPAAYGGVWSEVLDQADRVLVARVEVASAAGEESPLQDMLVMTDVARKAAARGDLGVATTSLTYCETLAMRLRHDGGLAPH
;
A
#
# COMPACT_ATOMS: atom_id res chain seq x y z
N MET A 1 10.80 28.35 -10.38
CA MET A 1 10.45 27.95 -9.01
C MET A 1 10.15 26.46 -9.05
N PRO A 2 10.72 25.65 -8.16
CA PRO A 2 10.38 24.23 -8.06
C PRO A 2 8.89 24.06 -7.72
N SER A 3 8.29 22.96 -8.15
CA SER A 3 6.92 22.64 -7.74
C SER A 3 6.89 22.24 -6.27
N ILE A 4 5.74 22.39 -5.61
CA ILE A 4 5.58 21.93 -4.21
C ILE A 4 5.98 20.46 -4.06
N VAL A 5 5.70 19.62 -5.06
CA VAL A 5 6.11 18.21 -5.09
C VAL A 5 7.63 18.06 -5.05
N GLN A 6 8.37 18.89 -5.81
CA GLN A 6 9.84 18.85 -5.83
C GLN A 6 10.44 19.33 -4.51
N GLU A 7 9.82 20.33 -3.88
CA GLU A 7 10.24 20.83 -2.57
C GLU A 7 10.03 19.76 -1.49
N LEU A 8 8.83 19.18 -1.41
CA LEU A 8 8.49 18.17 -0.41
C LEU A 8 9.23 16.85 -0.61
N SER A 9 9.47 16.43 -1.87
CA SER A 9 10.26 15.23 -2.14
C SER A 9 11.75 15.40 -1.87
N GLY A 10 12.23 16.65 -1.68
CA GLY A 10 13.64 16.95 -1.58
C GLY A 10 14.44 16.49 -2.81
N HIS A 11 13.82 16.53 -3.99
CA HIS A 11 14.38 16.04 -5.26
C HIS A 11 14.75 14.54 -5.28
N ARG A 12 14.09 13.70 -4.48
CA ARG A 12 14.29 12.24 -4.51
C ARG A 12 13.71 11.61 -5.79
N ASP A 13 14.34 10.53 -6.21
CA ASP A 13 13.84 9.68 -7.29
C ASP A 13 12.61 8.89 -6.83
N LEU A 14 11.63 8.75 -7.73
CA LEU A 14 10.41 8.00 -7.46
C LEU A 14 10.72 6.49 -7.38
N GLY A 15 10.44 5.89 -6.23
CA GLY A 15 10.53 4.44 -6.01
C GLY A 15 9.27 3.69 -6.45
N GLY A 16 8.10 4.32 -6.42
CA GLY A 16 6.84 3.73 -6.87
C GLY A 16 5.70 4.73 -7.07
N LEU A 17 4.72 4.33 -7.87
CA LEU A 17 3.45 5.03 -8.07
C LEU A 17 2.32 4.08 -7.67
N ARG A 18 1.45 4.52 -6.74
CA ARG A 18 0.34 3.72 -6.21
C ARG A 18 -1.00 4.44 -6.34
N THR A 19 -2.08 3.67 -6.40
CA THR A 19 -3.46 4.19 -6.29
C THR A 19 -4.14 3.50 -5.13
N VAL A 20 -4.29 4.20 -4.01
CA VAL A 20 -4.73 3.57 -2.74
C VAL A 20 -6.23 3.70 -2.49
N VAL A 21 -6.89 4.61 -3.22
CA VAL A 21 -8.34 4.79 -3.19
C VAL A 21 -8.86 4.98 -4.61
N GLU A 22 -9.94 4.29 -4.97
CA GLU A 22 -10.68 4.56 -6.19
C GLU A 22 -11.67 5.70 -5.95
N CYS A 23 -11.33 6.90 -6.44
CA CYS A 23 -12.13 8.09 -6.26
C CYS A 23 -12.27 8.86 -7.58
N PRO A 24 -13.48 9.24 -8.01
CA PRO A 24 -13.68 9.99 -9.26
C PRO A 24 -13.26 11.46 -9.14
N PHE A 25 -13.03 11.97 -7.92
CA PHE A 25 -12.68 13.37 -7.70
C PHE A 25 -11.19 13.64 -7.91
N LYS A 26 -10.87 14.89 -8.26
CA LYS A 26 -9.51 15.40 -8.23
C LYS A 26 -9.09 15.69 -6.79
N ALA A 27 -7.79 15.58 -6.54
CA ALA A 27 -7.21 15.96 -5.27
C ALA A 27 -7.25 17.48 -5.09
N THR A 28 -7.45 17.93 -3.86
CA THR A 28 -7.25 19.34 -3.46
C THR A 28 -6.30 19.46 -2.28
N VAL A 29 -5.84 18.32 -1.77
CA VAL A 29 -4.90 18.20 -0.67
C VAL A 29 -3.76 17.30 -1.13
N LEU A 30 -2.53 17.74 -0.87
CA LEU A 30 -1.34 16.92 -0.94
C LEU A 30 -0.90 16.64 0.49
N ARG A 31 -0.88 15.38 0.90
CA ARG A 31 -0.39 14.95 2.21
C ARG A 31 1.00 14.35 2.09
N GLU A 32 1.87 14.66 3.04
CA GLU A 32 3.20 14.05 3.12
C GLU A 32 3.36 13.04 4.26
N GLY A 33 4.09 11.97 3.95
CA GLY A 33 4.60 11.03 4.94
C GLY A 33 5.83 11.59 5.68
N PRO A 34 6.31 10.91 6.75
CA PRO A 34 7.50 11.33 7.46
C PRO A 34 8.70 11.35 6.51
N ALA A 35 9.66 12.22 6.80
CA ALA A 35 10.95 12.18 6.14
C ALA A 35 11.59 10.80 6.36
N GLN A 36 12.28 10.29 5.34
CA GLN A 36 13.11 9.10 5.52
C GLN A 36 14.35 9.43 6.36
N ASP A 37 14.89 8.44 7.06
CA ASP A 37 16.11 8.58 7.88
C ASP A 37 17.30 9.20 7.13
N SER A 38 17.32 9.11 5.80
CA SER A 38 18.38 9.61 4.91
C SER A 38 18.12 11.00 4.30
N GLY A 39 17.47 11.93 5.01
CA GLY A 39 17.38 13.35 4.61
C GLY A 39 15.97 13.94 4.61
N PRO A 40 15.83 15.25 4.33
CA PRO A 40 14.65 16.04 4.71
C PRO A 40 13.38 15.76 3.88
N GLY A 41 13.50 15.11 2.71
CA GLY A 41 12.35 14.87 1.83
C GLY A 41 11.40 13.79 2.34
N ALA A 42 10.10 14.01 2.14
CA ALA A 42 9.01 13.09 2.48
C ALA A 42 9.23 11.70 1.87
N SER A 43 8.90 10.66 2.63
CA SER A 43 8.97 9.26 2.16
C SER A 43 7.92 8.95 1.09
N TRP A 44 6.78 9.63 1.12
CA TRP A 44 5.71 9.52 0.15
C TRP A 44 4.86 10.80 0.14
N LEU A 45 4.13 11.02 -0.94
CA LEU A 45 3.14 12.08 -1.10
C LEU A 45 1.83 11.50 -1.60
N ALA A 46 0.72 11.82 -0.95
CA ALA A 46 -0.62 11.35 -1.32
C ALA A 46 -1.52 12.51 -1.79
N TYR A 47 -2.12 12.36 -2.96
CA TYR A 47 -3.07 13.29 -3.53
C TYR A 47 -4.48 12.90 -3.11
N LEU A 48 -5.16 13.75 -2.35
CA LEU A 48 -6.44 13.43 -1.71
C LEU A 48 -7.48 14.52 -1.92
N CYS A 49 -8.74 14.11 -1.98
CA CYS A 49 -9.87 15.02 -1.86
C CYS A 49 -10.20 15.24 -0.36
N PRO A 50 -11.03 16.23 0.00
CA PRO A 50 -11.37 16.52 1.39
C PRO A 50 -12.11 15.41 2.13
N VAL A 51 -12.62 14.40 1.42
CA VAL A 51 -13.22 13.20 2.03
C VAL A 51 -12.09 12.25 2.48
N HIS A 52 -11.25 11.81 1.55
CA HIS A 52 -10.22 10.80 1.83
C HIS A 52 -8.99 11.33 2.59
N VAL A 53 -8.89 12.64 2.80
CA VAL A 53 -7.91 13.21 3.73
C VAL A 53 -8.15 12.74 5.18
N VAL A 54 -9.38 12.38 5.53
CA VAL A 54 -9.72 11.87 6.87
C VAL A 54 -9.57 10.34 6.93
N ASP A 55 -9.76 9.64 5.81
CA ASP A 55 -9.87 8.18 5.75
C ASP A 55 -8.53 7.42 5.72
N LEU A 56 -7.40 8.09 5.51
CA LEU A 56 -6.07 7.45 5.50
C LEU A 56 -5.54 7.10 6.92
N ASP A 57 -6.42 6.86 7.88
CA ASP A 57 -6.04 6.45 9.24
C ASP A 57 -5.13 5.21 9.21
N GLY A 58 -3.96 5.32 9.86
CA GLY A 58 -2.92 4.29 9.88
C GLY A 58 -1.73 4.54 8.95
N TRP A 59 -1.82 5.50 8.03
CA TRP A 59 -0.65 5.97 7.27
C TRP A 59 0.22 6.88 8.15
N PRO A 60 1.55 6.63 8.24
CA PRO A 60 2.43 7.44 9.08
C PRO A 60 2.72 8.80 8.44
N GLY A 61 2.61 9.91 9.18
CA GLY A 61 2.85 11.28 8.69
C GLY A 61 1.56 12.04 8.38
N ALA A 62 1.55 13.37 8.57
CA ALA A 62 0.29 14.10 8.72
C ALA A 62 0.30 15.59 8.31
N THR A 63 1.29 16.06 7.55
CA THR A 63 1.25 17.46 7.08
C THR A 63 0.49 17.55 5.77
N ASP A 64 -0.54 18.40 5.77
CA ASP A 64 -1.42 18.65 4.64
C ASP A 64 -1.05 19.96 3.96
N HIS A 65 -0.98 19.94 2.64
CA HIS A 65 -0.70 21.07 1.79
C HIS A 65 -1.84 21.25 0.78
N ALA A 66 -2.09 22.50 0.37
CA ALA A 66 -3.05 22.76 -0.69
C ALA A 66 -2.52 22.24 -2.04
N ASP A 67 -3.36 21.50 -2.77
CA ASP A 67 -3.16 21.14 -4.17
C ASP A 67 -4.28 21.77 -5.02
N ASN A 68 -3.99 22.03 -6.30
CA ASN A 68 -4.93 22.68 -7.21
C ASN A 68 -5.57 21.73 -8.24
N GLY A 69 -5.68 20.43 -7.92
CA GLY A 69 -6.35 19.46 -8.80
C GLY A 69 -5.40 18.79 -9.80
N THR A 70 -4.11 18.71 -9.49
CA THR A 70 -3.11 18.21 -10.44
C THR A 70 -3.28 16.71 -10.72
N MET A 71 -3.68 15.94 -9.71
CA MET A 71 -3.78 14.47 -9.78
C MET A 71 -5.16 13.96 -9.34
N PRO A 72 -5.55 12.74 -9.78
CA PRO A 72 -6.70 12.04 -9.20
C PRO A 72 -6.50 11.79 -7.70
N CYS A 73 -7.60 11.88 -6.94
CA CYS A 73 -7.60 11.46 -5.54
C CYS A 73 -7.21 9.98 -5.42
N GLY A 74 -6.42 9.65 -4.41
CA GLY A 74 -5.90 8.30 -4.16
C GLY A 74 -4.54 8.04 -4.81
N THR A 75 -4.01 8.96 -5.61
CA THR A 75 -2.66 8.81 -6.18
C THR A 75 -1.60 8.99 -5.10
N VAL A 76 -0.62 8.10 -5.03
CA VAL A 76 0.52 8.19 -4.11
C VAL A 76 1.83 8.11 -4.89
N LEU A 77 2.68 9.10 -4.70
CA LEU A 77 4.08 9.09 -5.12
C LEU A 77 4.92 8.55 -3.96
N ASP A 78 5.64 7.48 -4.17
CA ASP A 78 6.44 6.84 -3.13
C ASP A 78 7.93 6.93 -3.46
N TYR A 79 8.71 7.45 -2.53
CA TYR A 79 10.16 7.65 -2.68
C TYR A 79 10.97 6.61 -1.89
N ARG A 80 10.28 5.62 -1.30
CA ARG A 80 10.92 4.52 -0.58
C ARG A 80 11.48 3.48 -1.52
N SER A 81 12.51 2.78 -1.06
CA SER A 81 13.06 1.60 -1.74
C SER A 81 12.03 0.46 -1.80
N GLY A 82 12.28 -0.53 -2.67
CA GLY A 82 11.41 -1.71 -2.79
C GLY A 82 11.16 -2.44 -1.46
N GLU A 83 12.19 -2.61 -0.64
CA GLU A 83 12.05 -3.26 0.68
C GLU A 83 11.19 -2.43 1.64
N GLN A 84 11.41 -1.12 1.70
CA GLN A 84 10.61 -0.21 2.53
C GLN A 84 9.16 -0.12 2.04
N LEU A 85 8.92 -0.25 0.73
CA LEU A 85 7.59 -0.34 0.15
C LEU A 85 6.89 -1.65 0.52
N LEU A 86 7.59 -2.79 0.46
CA LEU A 86 7.06 -4.06 0.94
C LEU A 86 6.74 -4.01 2.44
N GLN A 87 7.60 -3.37 3.24
CA GLN A 87 7.30 -3.10 4.65
C GLN A 87 6.05 -2.26 4.81
N SER A 88 5.88 -1.23 3.98
CA SER A 88 4.65 -0.43 3.98
C SER A 88 3.40 -1.26 3.71
N HIS A 89 3.45 -2.20 2.74
CA HIS A 89 2.31 -3.08 2.47
C HIS A 89 2.04 -4.05 3.63
N ALA A 90 3.11 -4.56 4.27
CA ALA A 90 3.01 -5.36 5.48
C ALA A 90 2.27 -4.63 6.60
N ASP A 91 2.77 -3.46 6.99
CA ASP A 91 2.24 -2.66 8.09
C ASP A 91 0.80 -2.21 7.81
N LEU A 92 0.54 -1.74 6.58
CA LEU A 92 -0.74 -1.14 6.25
C LEU A 92 -1.86 -2.16 6.13
N TRP A 93 -1.63 -3.32 5.50
CA TRP A 93 -2.74 -4.23 5.21
C TRP A 93 -2.41 -5.71 5.27
N LEU A 94 -1.22 -6.14 4.85
CA LEU A 94 -0.93 -7.57 4.69
C LEU A 94 -0.82 -8.26 6.06
N THR A 95 -0.10 -7.68 7.03
CA THR A 95 0.01 -8.23 8.38
C THR A 95 -1.33 -8.20 9.12
N PRO A 96 -2.09 -7.09 9.14
CA PRO A 96 -3.44 -7.09 9.72
C PRO A 96 -4.39 -8.13 9.10
N LEU A 97 -4.23 -8.43 7.80
CA LEU A 97 -5.08 -9.39 7.08
C LEU A 97 -4.65 -10.84 7.28
N THR A 98 -3.35 -11.11 7.41
CA THR A 98 -2.81 -12.49 7.39
C THR A 98 -2.18 -12.93 8.69
N GLY A 99 -1.94 -12.01 9.63
CA GLY A 99 -1.17 -12.25 10.85
C GLY A 99 0.33 -12.50 10.61
N VAL A 100 0.80 -12.42 9.36
CA VAL A 100 2.20 -12.68 9.01
C VAL A 100 3.04 -11.45 9.32
N ASP A 101 3.90 -11.56 10.32
CA ASP A 101 4.87 -10.53 10.72
C ASP A 101 6.18 -10.68 9.93
N PRO A 102 6.60 -9.70 9.11
CA PRO A 102 7.87 -9.74 8.38
C PRO A 102 9.10 -9.96 9.28
N ALA A 103 9.08 -9.47 10.53
CA ALA A 103 10.20 -9.60 11.45
C ALA A 103 10.49 -11.06 11.81
N ALA A 104 9.47 -11.93 11.81
CA ALA A 104 9.61 -13.36 12.06
C ALA A 104 10.40 -14.11 10.96
N TYR A 105 10.57 -13.49 9.79
CA TYR A 105 11.29 -14.04 8.63
C TYR A 105 12.61 -13.34 8.37
N GLY A 106 13.12 -12.55 9.32
CA GLY A 106 14.41 -11.87 9.18
C GLY A 106 14.50 -10.92 7.99
N GLY A 107 13.38 -10.38 7.51
CA GLY A 107 13.32 -9.52 6.33
C GLY A 107 13.38 -10.25 4.98
N VAL A 108 13.29 -11.58 4.96
CA VAL A 108 13.27 -12.36 3.71
C VAL A 108 11.89 -12.28 3.06
N TRP A 109 11.68 -11.25 2.24
CA TRP A 109 10.37 -10.95 1.63
C TRP A 109 9.74 -12.09 0.83
N SER A 110 10.52 -12.95 0.19
CA SER A 110 9.99 -14.12 -0.51
C SER A 110 9.29 -15.08 0.44
N GLU A 111 9.79 -15.27 1.65
CA GLU A 111 9.18 -16.16 2.66
C GLU A 111 7.95 -15.51 3.29
N VAL A 112 8.01 -14.20 3.57
CA VAL A 112 6.87 -13.42 4.06
C VAL A 112 5.69 -13.53 3.09
N LEU A 113 5.92 -13.29 1.80
CA LEU A 113 4.86 -13.35 0.79
C LEU A 113 4.38 -14.78 0.52
N ASP A 114 5.24 -15.79 0.65
CA ASP A 114 4.81 -17.19 0.53
C ASP A 114 3.91 -17.61 1.70
N GLN A 115 4.23 -17.20 2.93
CA GLN A 115 3.36 -17.48 4.06
C GLN A 115 2.04 -16.71 3.97
N ALA A 116 2.09 -15.43 3.58
CA ALA A 116 0.88 -14.62 3.45
C ALA A 116 -0.07 -15.17 2.38
N ASP A 117 0.46 -15.61 1.24
CA ASP A 117 -0.30 -16.30 0.18
C ASP A 117 -1.00 -17.56 0.71
N ARG A 118 -0.29 -18.42 1.45
CA ARG A 118 -0.89 -19.63 2.07
C ARG A 118 -2.04 -19.30 3.01
N VAL A 119 -1.92 -18.24 3.82
CA VAL A 119 -3.00 -17.81 4.72
C VAL A 119 -4.21 -17.32 3.91
N LEU A 120 -4.00 -16.52 2.86
CA LEU A 120 -5.08 -16.03 2.01
C LEU A 120 -5.82 -17.18 1.31
N VAL A 121 -5.07 -18.16 0.76
CA VAL A 121 -5.65 -19.35 0.13
C VAL A 121 -6.53 -20.12 1.12
N ALA A 122 -6.02 -20.42 2.32
CA ALA A 122 -6.78 -21.14 3.33
C ALA A 122 -8.06 -20.40 3.74
N ARG A 123 -8.02 -19.06 3.83
CA ARG A 123 -9.21 -18.25 4.14
C ARG A 123 -10.25 -18.30 3.03
N VAL A 124 -9.82 -18.22 1.76
CA VAL A 124 -10.72 -18.34 0.61
C VAL A 124 -11.35 -19.73 0.55
N GLU A 125 -10.59 -20.78 0.83
CA GLU A 125 -11.12 -22.16 0.90
C GLU A 125 -12.17 -22.32 2.00
N VAL A 126 -11.94 -21.76 3.21
CA VAL A 126 -12.91 -21.78 4.31
C VAL A 126 -14.19 -21.02 3.95
N ALA A 127 -14.09 -19.82 3.38
CA ALA A 127 -15.25 -19.04 2.92
C ALA A 127 -16.04 -19.79 1.83
N SER A 128 -15.33 -20.37 0.86
CA SER A 128 -15.94 -21.19 -0.20
C SER A 128 -16.67 -22.40 0.36
N ALA A 129 -16.10 -23.08 1.36
CA ALA A 129 -16.73 -24.21 2.03
C ALA A 129 -17.99 -23.81 2.83
N ALA A 130 -18.04 -22.56 3.30
CA ALA A 130 -19.23 -21.96 3.92
C ALA A 130 -20.27 -21.46 2.90
N GLY A 131 -19.96 -21.49 1.60
CA GLY A 131 -20.81 -20.97 0.52
C GLY A 131 -20.79 -19.45 0.39
N GLU A 132 -19.78 -18.79 0.94
CA GLU A 132 -19.61 -17.34 0.90
C GLU A 132 -18.65 -16.93 -0.23
N GLU A 133 -18.98 -15.86 -0.95
CA GLU A 133 -18.07 -15.25 -1.92
C GLU A 133 -17.00 -14.45 -1.16
N SER A 134 -15.72 -14.79 -1.39
CA SER A 134 -14.62 -14.14 -0.67
C SER A 134 -14.04 -12.99 -1.49
N PRO A 135 -14.07 -11.74 -1.00
CA PRO A 135 -13.40 -10.63 -1.66
C PRO A 135 -11.86 -10.77 -1.68
N LEU A 136 -11.31 -11.74 -0.95
CA LEU A 136 -9.88 -12.08 -0.97
C LEU A 136 -9.47 -12.82 -2.24
N GLN A 137 -10.42 -13.40 -2.99
CA GLN A 137 -10.12 -14.16 -4.20
C GLN A 137 -9.46 -13.28 -5.28
N ASP A 138 -9.87 -12.02 -5.39
CA ASP A 138 -9.26 -11.05 -6.30
C ASP A 138 -7.82 -10.68 -5.90
N MET A 139 -7.48 -10.80 -4.61
CA MET A 139 -6.14 -10.50 -4.10
C MET A 139 -5.14 -11.64 -4.37
N LEU A 140 -5.60 -12.89 -4.51
CA LEU A 140 -4.73 -14.07 -4.67
C LEU A 140 -3.86 -14.00 -5.91
N VAL A 141 -4.42 -13.58 -7.05
CA VAL A 141 -3.68 -13.51 -8.31
C VAL A 141 -2.49 -12.57 -8.19
N MET A 142 -2.71 -11.38 -7.65
CA MET A 142 -1.67 -10.37 -7.54
C MET A 142 -0.67 -10.69 -6.42
N THR A 143 -1.09 -11.36 -5.35
CA THR A 143 -0.20 -11.86 -4.30
C THR A 143 0.72 -12.96 -4.84
N ASP A 144 0.23 -13.88 -5.67
CA ASP A 144 1.04 -14.92 -6.30
C ASP A 144 2.09 -14.32 -7.27
N VAL A 145 1.72 -13.28 -8.04
CA VAL A 145 2.68 -12.55 -8.88
C VAL A 145 3.75 -11.90 -8.01
N ALA A 146 3.37 -11.23 -6.91
CA ALA A 146 4.31 -10.59 -6.01
C ALA A 146 5.28 -11.58 -5.37
N ARG A 147 4.76 -12.72 -4.89
CA ARG A 147 5.52 -13.83 -4.33
C ARG A 147 6.55 -14.38 -5.30
N LYS A 148 6.14 -14.66 -6.55
CA LYS A 148 7.05 -15.14 -7.61
C LYS A 148 8.11 -14.11 -7.98
N ALA A 149 7.78 -12.82 -7.95
CA ALA A 149 8.73 -11.74 -8.22
C ALA A 149 9.76 -11.62 -7.09
N ALA A 150 9.32 -11.60 -5.83
CA ALA A 150 10.20 -11.55 -4.67
C ALA A 150 11.15 -12.76 -4.60
N ALA A 151 10.68 -13.97 -4.94
CA ALA A 151 11.52 -15.17 -5.03
C ALA A 151 12.64 -15.07 -6.08
N ARG A 152 12.50 -14.19 -7.08
CA ARG A 152 13.54 -13.86 -8.08
C ARG A 152 14.37 -12.64 -7.70
N GLY A 153 14.12 -12.02 -6.55
CA GLY A 153 14.75 -10.78 -6.13
C GLY A 153 14.20 -9.52 -6.82
N ASP A 154 13.08 -9.62 -7.54
CA ASP A 154 12.46 -8.49 -8.24
C ASP A 154 11.43 -7.81 -7.33
N LEU A 155 11.93 -6.95 -6.44
CA LEU A 155 11.09 -6.25 -5.47
C LEU A 155 10.21 -5.17 -6.10
N GLY A 156 10.64 -4.58 -7.23
CA GLY A 156 9.84 -3.58 -7.94
C GLY A 156 8.54 -4.17 -8.48
N VAL A 157 8.62 -5.32 -9.17
CA VAL A 157 7.43 -6.03 -9.62
C VAL A 157 6.59 -6.53 -8.44
N ALA A 158 7.23 -6.97 -7.34
CA ALA A 158 6.52 -7.38 -6.14
C ALA A 158 5.67 -6.24 -5.55
N THR A 159 6.24 -5.05 -5.35
CA THR A 159 5.53 -3.89 -4.80
C THR A 159 4.42 -3.39 -5.73
N THR A 160 4.67 -3.33 -7.04
CA THR A 160 3.64 -2.91 -8.01
C THR A 160 2.46 -3.88 -8.01
N SER A 161 2.73 -5.18 -7.88
CA SER A 161 1.67 -6.20 -7.84
C SER A 161 0.80 -6.05 -6.59
N LEU A 162 1.42 -5.79 -5.43
CA LEU A 162 0.71 -5.61 -4.16
C LEU A 162 -0.06 -4.30 -4.06
N THR A 163 0.19 -3.33 -4.94
CA THR A 163 -0.57 -2.06 -4.97
C THR A 163 -2.05 -2.28 -5.23
N TYR A 164 -2.41 -3.21 -6.12
CA TYR A 164 -3.82 -3.57 -6.36
C TYR A 164 -4.47 -4.19 -5.12
N CYS A 165 -3.74 -5.09 -4.45
CA CYS A 165 -4.18 -5.70 -3.19
C CYS A 165 -4.41 -4.64 -2.10
N GLU A 166 -3.55 -3.62 -2.03
CA GLU A 166 -3.73 -2.50 -1.10
C GLU A 166 -5.04 -1.75 -1.35
N THR A 167 -5.38 -1.44 -2.60
CA THR A 167 -6.68 -0.81 -2.94
C THR A 167 -7.86 -1.65 -2.46
N LEU A 168 -7.80 -2.97 -2.69
CA LEU A 168 -8.86 -3.90 -2.24
C LEU A 168 -8.93 -4.00 -0.72
N ALA A 169 -7.79 -4.06 -0.04
CA ALA A 169 -7.73 -4.11 1.41
C ALA A 169 -8.28 -2.82 2.05
N MET A 170 -8.01 -1.65 1.46
CA MET A 170 -8.61 -0.39 1.89
C MET A 170 -10.14 -0.42 1.75
N ARG A 171 -10.68 -0.90 0.63
CA ARG A 171 -12.12 -1.09 0.46
C ARG A 171 -12.71 -2.01 1.53
N LEU A 172 -12.05 -3.14 1.79
CA LEU A 172 -12.50 -4.10 2.80
C LEU A 172 -12.51 -3.54 4.23
N ARG A 173 -11.63 -2.59 4.55
CA ARG A 173 -11.66 -1.87 5.84
C ARG A 173 -12.89 -0.98 5.96
N HIS A 174 -13.19 -0.22 4.91
CA HIS A 174 -14.34 0.68 4.89
C HIS A 174 -15.67 -0.07 4.95
N ASP A 175 -15.74 -1.23 4.31
CA ASP A 175 -16.97 -2.06 4.29
C ASP A 175 -17.11 -2.94 5.56
N GLY A 176 -16.18 -2.85 6.52
CA GLY A 176 -16.19 -3.64 7.76
C GLY A 176 -15.80 -5.12 7.57
N GLY A 177 -15.31 -5.50 6.39
CA GLY A 177 -14.95 -6.87 6.00
C GLY A 177 -13.55 -7.33 6.45
N LEU A 178 -12.69 -6.40 6.89
CA LEU A 178 -11.38 -6.73 7.47
C LEU A 178 -11.52 -7.05 8.96
N ALA A 179 -12.03 -8.25 9.26
CA ALA A 179 -11.88 -8.81 10.60
C ALA A 179 -10.38 -9.04 10.88
N PRO A 180 -9.80 -8.47 11.95
CA PRO A 180 -8.42 -8.74 12.33
C PRO A 180 -8.27 -10.21 12.71
N HIS A 181 -7.08 -10.75 12.43
CA HIS A 181 -6.71 -12.12 12.70
C HIS A 181 -6.39 -12.38 14.18
#